data_AF-A0A1F5N3L1-F1
#
_entry.id   AF-A0A1F5N3L1-F1
#
_cell.length_a   1.000
_cell.length_b   1.000
_cell.length_c   1.000
_cell.angle_alpha   90.00
_cell.angle_beta   90.00
_cell.angle_gamma   90.00
#
_symmetry.space_group_name_H-M   'P 1'
#
loop_
_entity.id
_entity.type
_entity.pdbx_description
1 polymer ?
#
loop_
_entity_poly.entity_id
_entity_poly.type
_entity_poly.pdbx_seq_one_letter_code
_entity_poly.pdbx_strand_id
1 'polypeptide(L)'
;MSKKILIALIVIVIIRVLMFINLNIRELTNEYITPAEFGIGGNPVPIWLTDEQRREHGLNYDNLEVLLMHNKVVNYSLSYLSHYLDYFRGDFLFTNGSFLYLFDALFAGVGLWIIIKSPKGWEAILIWLLAAPLIPALDFQPPNVLKAINMYLPLTIISSFGAIKLINLIFRLANRVK
;
A
#
# COMPACT_ATOMS: atom_id res chain seq x y z
N MET A 1 -33.34 3.47 -4.86
CA MET A 1 -32.14 4.33 -4.92
C MET A 1 -32.53 5.70 -5.45
N SER A 2 -32.13 6.81 -4.81
CA SER A 2 -32.57 8.14 -5.29
C SER A 2 -31.88 8.49 -6.61
N LYS A 3 -32.56 9.20 -7.51
CA LYS A 3 -31.97 9.67 -8.79
C LYS A 3 -30.63 10.41 -8.59
N LYS A 4 -30.48 11.13 -7.46
CA LYS A 4 -29.25 11.84 -7.10
C LYS A 4 -28.08 10.89 -6.83
N ILE A 5 -28.33 9.76 -6.17
CA ILE A 5 -27.31 8.74 -5.88
C ILE A 5 -26.87 8.04 -7.17
N LEU A 6 -27.81 7.74 -8.08
CA LEU A 6 -27.48 7.12 -9.37
C LEU A 6 -26.60 8.05 -10.24
N ILE A 7 -26.92 9.34 -10.29
CA ILE A 7 -26.12 10.33 -11.03
C ILE A 7 -24.72 10.47 -10.43
N ALA A 8 -24.59 10.53 -9.10
CA ALA A 8 -23.29 10.61 -8.44
C ALA A 8 -22.41 9.39 -8.76
N LEU A 9 -22.98 8.18 -8.77
CA LEU A 9 -22.26 6.96 -9.12
C LEU A 9 -21.79 6.95 -10.58
N ILE A 10 -22.64 7.40 -11.52
CA ILE A 10 -22.29 7.48 -12.95
C ILE A 10 -21.15 8.49 -13.17
N VAL A 11 -21.20 9.66 -12.53
CA VAL A 11 -20.14 10.67 -12.64
C VAL A 11 -18.81 10.15 -12.09
N ILE A 12 -18.82 9.43 -10.95
CA ILE A 12 -17.61 8.83 -10.37
C ILE A 12 -17.01 7.78 -11.33
N VAL A 13 -17.85 6.94 -11.95
CA VAL A 13 -17.39 5.93 -12.91
C VAL A 13 -16.77 6.59 -14.15
N ILE A 14 -17.41 7.62 -14.72
CA ILE A 14 -16.90 8.33 -15.89
C ILE A 14 -15.56 9.01 -15.60
N ILE A 15 -15.45 9.71 -14.47
CA ILE A 15 -14.19 10.35 -14.07
C ILE A 15 -13.08 9.30 -13.88
N ARG A 16 -13.40 8.14 -13.28
CA ARG A 16 -12.44 7.05 -13.10
C ARG A 16 -11.99 6.40 -14.40
N VAL A 17 -12.88 6.21 -15.37
CA VAL A 17 -12.52 5.70 -16.71
C VAL A 17 -11.61 6.69 -17.44
N LEU A 18 -11.91 7.99 -17.38
CA LEU A 18 -11.08 9.02 -18.00
C LEU A 18 -9.68 9.12 -17.37
N MET A 19 -9.58 8.93 -16.05
CA MET A 19 -8.30 8.88 -15.34
C MET A 19 -7.50 7.62 -15.64
N PHE A 20 -8.17 6.47 -15.74
CA PHE A 20 -7.53 5.20 -16.08
C PHE A 20 -6.94 5.18 -17.50
N ILE A 21 -7.62 5.82 -18.45
CA ILE A 21 -7.10 5.98 -19.83
C ILE A 21 -5.86 6.88 -19.84
N ASN A 22 -5.81 7.94 -19.03
CA ASN A 22 -4.68 8.87 -18.98
C ASN A 22 -3.42 8.25 -18.34
N LEU A 23 -3.58 7.38 -17.35
CA LEU A 23 -2.47 6.68 -16.69
C LEU A 23 -1.80 5.64 -17.60
N ASN A 24 -2.58 4.87 -18.38
CA ASN A 24 -2.03 3.84 -19.27
C ASN A 24 -1.24 4.39 -20.48
N ILE A 25 -1.52 5.62 -20.92
CA ILE A 25 -0.82 6.23 -22.06
C ILE A 25 0.63 6.66 -21.68
N ARG A 26 0.91 6.87 -20.38
CA ARG A 26 2.25 7.25 -19.91
C ARG A 26 3.18 6.07 -19.63
N GLU A 27 2.63 4.89 -19.34
CA GLU A 27 3.44 3.69 -19.01
C GLU A 27 3.77 2.82 -20.23
N LEU A 28 3.08 3.02 -21.36
CA LEU A 28 3.36 2.28 -22.60
C LEU A 28 4.59 2.77 -23.38
N THR A 29 5.25 3.85 -22.94
CA THR A 29 6.32 4.49 -23.74
C THR A 29 7.73 4.29 -23.22
N ASN A 30 7.99 3.67 -22.05
CA ASN A 30 9.36 3.43 -21.60
C ASN A 30 9.57 2.10 -20.85
N GLU A 31 10.58 1.39 -21.35
CA GLU A 31 11.38 0.29 -20.77
C GLU A 31 10.87 -1.16 -20.79
N TYR A 32 11.61 -1.94 -21.58
CA TYR A 32 11.67 -3.39 -21.64
C TYR A 32 12.00 -4.00 -20.27
N ILE A 33 11.14 -4.87 -19.76
CA ILE A 33 11.44 -5.71 -18.59
C ILE A 33 11.89 -7.08 -19.08
N THR A 34 13.15 -7.44 -18.85
CA THR A 34 13.67 -8.80 -19.03
C THR A 34 13.24 -9.69 -17.85
N PRO A 35 12.66 -10.89 -18.06
CA PRO A 35 12.02 -11.67 -16.99
C PRO A 35 12.93 -12.52 -16.07
N ALA A 36 14.23 -12.25 -15.92
CA ALA A 36 15.18 -13.27 -15.43
C ALA A 36 15.83 -13.08 -14.03
N GLU A 37 15.57 -12.00 -13.28
CA GLU A 37 16.32 -11.74 -12.02
C GLU A 37 15.49 -11.79 -10.71
N PHE A 38 14.20 -12.10 -10.78
CA PHE A 38 13.31 -11.98 -9.62
C PHE A 38 12.97 -13.35 -9.00
N GLY A 39 13.67 -13.68 -7.91
CA GLY A 39 13.34 -14.82 -7.05
C GLY A 39 14.29 -14.98 -5.87
N ILE A 40 13.83 -15.69 -4.84
CA ILE A 40 14.56 -16.04 -3.59
C ILE A 40 15.95 -16.68 -3.84
N GLY A 41 16.21 -17.15 -5.06
CA GLY A 41 17.50 -17.73 -5.49
C GLY A 41 18.36 -16.86 -6.41
N GLY A 42 17.86 -15.74 -6.94
CA GLY A 42 18.56 -14.94 -7.96
C GLY A 42 19.12 -13.61 -7.46
N ASN A 43 18.58 -13.07 -6.36
CA ASN A 43 19.00 -11.78 -5.84
C ASN A 43 20.08 -11.95 -4.76
N PRO A 44 21.36 -11.58 -4.99
CA PRO A 44 22.43 -11.72 -4.01
C PRO A 44 22.26 -10.76 -2.82
N VAL A 45 21.29 -9.83 -2.88
CA VAL A 45 21.11 -8.74 -1.93
C VAL A 45 21.08 -9.14 -0.45
N PRO A 46 20.58 -10.32 -0.03
CA PRO A 46 20.63 -10.69 1.38
C PRO A 46 22.02 -11.12 1.87
N ILE A 47 22.87 -11.66 1.00
CA ILE A 47 24.14 -12.31 1.41
C ILE A 47 25.21 -11.25 1.68
N TRP A 48 25.49 -10.37 0.70
CA TRP A 48 26.47 -9.30 0.86
C TRP A 48 26.11 -8.35 2.02
N LEU A 49 24.82 -8.05 2.23
CA LEU A 49 24.35 -7.23 3.34
C LEU A 49 24.59 -7.91 4.69
N THR A 50 24.41 -9.24 4.75
CA THR A 50 24.69 -10.01 5.96
C THR A 50 26.18 -9.95 6.30
N ASP A 51 27.05 -10.13 5.30
CA ASP A 51 28.50 -10.07 5.51
C ASP A 51 28.94 -8.65 5.89
N GLU A 52 28.35 -7.62 5.28
CA GLU A 52 28.64 -6.22 5.60
C GLU A 52 28.25 -5.88 7.04
N GLN A 53 27.03 -6.22 7.45
CA GLN A 53 26.58 -5.99 8.82
C GLN A 53 27.39 -6.77 9.86
N ARG A 54 27.86 -7.98 9.53
CA ARG A 54 28.79 -8.71 10.40
C ARG A 54 30.12 -7.99 10.54
N ARG A 55 30.65 -7.44 9.45
CA ARG A 55 31.89 -6.65 9.45
C ARG A 55 31.78 -5.38 10.30
N GLU A 56 30.59 -4.80 10.48
CA GLU A 56 30.37 -3.65 11.38
C GLU A 56 30.69 -3.96 12.85
N HIS A 57 30.70 -5.24 13.25
CA HIS A 57 31.08 -5.68 14.60
C HIS A 57 32.59 -5.89 14.80
N GLY A 58 33.42 -5.53 13.81
CA GLY A 58 34.87 -5.59 13.90
C GLY A 58 35.39 -7.01 14.18
N LEU A 59 36.23 -7.19 15.21
CA LEU A 59 36.79 -8.50 15.58
C LEU A 59 35.75 -9.50 16.13
N ASN A 60 34.53 -9.04 16.44
CA ASN A 60 33.46 -9.88 17.01
C ASN A 60 32.50 -10.42 15.94
N TYR A 61 32.86 -10.34 14.65
CA TYR A 61 31.99 -10.72 13.53
C TYR A 61 31.49 -12.19 13.58
N ASP A 62 32.21 -13.07 14.30
CA ASP A 62 31.87 -14.49 14.50
C ASP A 62 31.21 -14.80 15.86
N ASN A 63 30.92 -13.79 16.69
CA ASN A 63 30.24 -14.01 17.97
C ASN A 63 28.81 -14.52 17.75
N LEU A 64 28.32 -15.40 18.64
CA LEU A 64 26.98 -16.00 18.54
C LEU A 64 25.88 -14.95 18.41
N GLU A 65 25.98 -13.86 19.17
CA GLU A 65 25.03 -12.74 19.09
C GLU A 65 24.98 -12.13 17.68
N VAL A 66 26.14 -11.86 17.09
CA VAL A 66 26.28 -11.29 15.75
C VAL A 66 25.75 -12.26 14.68
N LEU A 67 26.03 -13.56 14.82
CA LEU A 67 25.51 -14.60 13.92
C LEU A 67 23.99 -14.75 14.02
N LEU A 68 23.41 -14.60 15.22
CA LEU A 68 21.97 -14.66 15.44
C LEU A 68 21.26 -13.42 14.89
N MET A 69 21.84 -12.23 15.02
CA MET A 69 21.25 -10.98 14.51
C MET A 69 21.43 -10.83 13.00
N HIS A 70 22.62 -11.17 12.49
CA HIS A 70 22.98 -11.00 11.09
C HIS A 70 23.10 -12.37 10.43
N ASN A 71 21.96 -12.97 10.11
CA ASN A 71 21.91 -14.14 9.25
C ASN A 71 20.95 -13.92 8.09
N LYS A 72 21.09 -14.77 7.08
CA LYS A 72 20.29 -14.70 5.85
C LYS A 72 18.79 -14.66 6.12
N VAL A 73 18.29 -15.44 7.07
CA VAL A 73 16.86 -15.50 7.37
C VAL A 73 16.39 -14.18 7.96
N VAL A 74 17.08 -13.68 9.00
CA VAL A 74 16.73 -12.42 9.66
C VAL A 74 16.80 -11.25 8.69
N ASN A 75 17.88 -11.12 7.93
CA ASN A 75 18.05 -10.03 6.98
C ASN A 75 17.04 -10.09 5.84
N TYR A 76 16.75 -11.28 5.31
CA TYR A 76 15.70 -11.43 4.30
C TYR A 76 14.33 -11.03 4.87
N SER A 77 13.98 -11.48 6.07
CA SER A 77 12.72 -11.13 6.73
C SER A 77 12.60 -9.64 6.99
N LEU A 78 13.66 -8.99 7.47
CA LEU A 78 13.67 -7.54 7.71
C LEU A 78 13.58 -6.75 6.41
N SER A 79 14.34 -7.13 5.38
CA SER A 79 14.24 -6.50 4.06
C SER A 79 12.85 -6.68 3.46
N TYR A 80 12.27 -7.88 3.54
CA TYR A 80 10.93 -8.15 3.04
C TYR A 80 9.89 -7.29 3.77
N LEU A 81 9.96 -7.25 5.10
CA LEU A 81 9.05 -6.46 5.92
C LEU A 81 9.18 -4.96 5.60
N SER A 82 10.40 -4.47 5.40
CA SER A 82 10.63 -3.08 4.98
C SER A 82 9.91 -2.78 3.66
N HIS A 83 10.15 -3.58 2.64
CA HIS A 83 9.51 -3.39 1.32
C HIS A 83 8.00 -3.55 1.36
N TYR A 84 7.50 -4.49 2.17
CA TYR A 84 6.07 -4.68 2.41
C TYR A 84 5.44 -3.43 3.04
N LEU A 85 6.08 -2.86 4.07
CA LEU A 85 5.60 -1.66 4.75
C LEU A 85 5.73 -0.40 3.88
N ASP A 86 6.68 -0.37 2.93
CA ASP A 86 6.82 0.75 2.00
C ASP A 86 5.56 0.98 1.15
N TYR A 87 4.79 -0.07 0.84
CA TYR A 87 3.50 0.04 0.16
C TYR A 87 2.41 0.73 0.99
N PHE A 88 2.57 0.84 2.31
CA PHE A 88 1.62 1.52 3.20
C PHE A 88 2.04 2.93 3.59
N ARG A 89 3.19 3.40 3.11
CA ARG A 89 3.66 4.75 3.43
C ARG A 89 2.78 5.80 2.76
N GLY A 90 2.58 6.92 3.46
CA GLY A 90 1.71 7.99 2.98
C GLY A 90 2.22 8.65 1.70
N ASP A 91 3.54 8.73 1.51
CA ASP A 91 4.16 9.23 0.29
C ASP A 91 3.79 8.34 -0.91
N PHE A 92 3.89 7.02 -0.76
CA PHE A 92 3.47 6.09 -1.80
C PHE A 92 1.96 6.15 -2.06
N LEU A 93 1.13 6.11 -1.02
CA LEU A 93 -0.33 6.03 -1.16
C LEU A 93 -0.97 7.33 -1.68
N PHE A 94 -0.45 8.50 -1.32
CA PHE A 94 -1.14 9.79 -1.51
C PHE A 94 -0.36 10.88 -2.26
N THR A 95 0.97 10.76 -2.44
CA THR A 95 1.76 11.82 -3.09
C THR A 95 2.49 11.35 -4.36
N ASN A 96 3.26 10.26 -4.26
CA ASN A 96 4.25 9.86 -5.26
C ASN A 96 3.81 8.64 -6.10
N GLY A 97 2.98 7.75 -5.54
CA GLY A 97 2.50 6.53 -6.21
C GLY A 97 1.03 6.59 -6.66
N SER A 98 0.40 7.77 -6.58
CA SER A 98 -1.00 8.10 -6.93
C SER A 98 -1.99 6.92 -7.10
N PHE A 99 -2.28 6.22 -6.00
CA PHE A 99 -3.50 5.42 -5.87
C PHE A 99 -4.69 6.26 -5.47
N LEU A 100 -4.47 7.25 -4.60
CA LEU A 100 -5.52 8.07 -4.02
C LEU A 100 -5.08 9.53 -4.01
N TYR A 101 -6.04 10.45 -4.00
CA TYR A 101 -5.75 11.88 -3.86
C TYR A 101 -5.37 12.23 -2.42
N LEU A 102 -4.69 13.35 -2.22
CA LEU A 102 -4.35 13.81 -0.88
C LEU A 102 -5.59 13.98 0.03
N PHE A 103 -6.73 14.41 -0.53
CA PHE A 103 -7.98 14.50 0.23
C PHE A 103 -8.56 13.12 0.61
N ASP A 104 -8.28 12.08 -0.18
CA ASP A 104 -8.67 10.71 0.16
C ASP A 104 -7.91 10.21 1.41
N ALA A 105 -6.75 10.78 1.75
CA ALA A 105 -6.04 10.45 2.98
C ALA A 105 -6.90 10.74 4.22
N LEU A 106 -7.62 11.88 4.22
CA LEU A 106 -8.54 12.23 5.29
C LEU A 106 -9.68 11.21 5.39
N PHE A 107 -10.30 10.88 4.25
CA PHE A 107 -11.43 9.96 4.23
C PHE A 107 -11.01 8.53 4.55
N ALA A 108 -9.91 8.04 3.99
CA ALA A 108 -9.34 6.73 4.30
C ALA A 108 -8.96 6.62 5.78
N GLY A 109 -8.35 7.67 6.36
CA GLY A 109 -8.04 7.74 7.78
C GLY A 109 -9.28 7.64 8.68
N VAL A 110 -10.34 8.39 8.36
CA VAL A 110 -11.64 8.30 9.08
C VAL A 110 -12.27 6.92 8.91
N GLY A 111 -12.24 6.37 7.70
CA GLY A 111 -12.77 5.04 7.39
C GLY A 111 -12.07 3.95 8.20
N LEU A 112 -10.74 3.90 8.14
CA LEU A 112 -9.92 2.97 8.92
C LEU A 112 -10.16 3.12 10.43
N TRP A 113 -10.18 4.35 10.95
CA TRP A 113 -10.42 4.58 12.38
C TRP A 113 -11.76 4.02 12.85
N ILE A 114 -12.82 4.18 12.07
CA ILE A 114 -14.15 3.61 12.39
C ILE A 114 -14.13 2.09 12.29
N ILE A 115 -13.51 1.54 11.24
CA ILE A 115 -13.42 0.10 11.00
C ILE A 115 -12.63 -0.59 12.13
N ILE A 116 -11.49 -0.04 12.56
CA ILE A 116 -10.67 -0.61 13.65
C ILE A 116 -11.46 -0.69 14.96
N LYS A 117 -12.34 0.29 15.23
CA LYS A 117 -13.22 0.25 16.41
C LYS A 117 -14.33 -0.79 16.32
N SER A 118 -14.67 -1.26 15.12
CA SER A 118 -15.77 -2.20 14.89
C SER A 118 -15.50 -3.04 13.63
N PRO A 119 -14.53 -3.97 13.69
CA PRO A 119 -14.03 -4.66 12.49
C PRO A 119 -15.00 -5.72 11.93
N LYS A 120 -16.07 -6.04 12.67
CA LYS A 120 -17.04 -7.05 12.27
C LYS A 120 -17.67 -6.72 10.92
N GLY A 121 -17.52 -7.61 9.94
CA GLY A 121 -17.99 -7.45 8.56
C GLY A 121 -17.01 -6.73 7.62
N TRP A 122 -15.84 -6.33 8.09
CA TRP A 122 -14.78 -5.69 7.30
C TRP A 122 -13.56 -6.59 7.09
N GLU A 123 -13.57 -7.80 7.65
CA GLU A 123 -12.43 -8.72 7.69
C GLU A 123 -11.91 -9.00 6.29
N ALA A 124 -12.79 -9.26 5.33
CA ALA A 124 -12.42 -9.53 3.94
C ALA A 124 -11.68 -8.35 3.29
N ILE A 125 -12.12 -7.11 3.53
CA ILE A 125 -11.50 -5.90 2.97
C ILE A 125 -10.16 -5.62 3.63
N LEU A 126 -10.06 -5.83 4.96
CA LEU A 126 -8.81 -5.65 5.70
C LEU A 126 -7.77 -6.71 5.31
N ILE A 127 -8.18 -7.97 5.21
CA ILE A 127 -7.32 -9.07 4.76
C ILE A 127 -6.87 -8.80 3.32
N TRP A 128 -7.76 -8.35 2.44
CA TRP A 128 -7.37 -7.96 1.08
C TRP A 128 -6.32 -6.85 1.11
N LEU A 129 -6.58 -5.76 1.84
CA LEU A 129 -5.64 -4.64 1.93
C LEU A 129 -4.25 -5.08 2.41
N LEU A 130 -4.19 -5.94 3.43
CA LEU A 130 -2.95 -6.47 3.98
C LEU A 130 -2.28 -7.51 3.07
N ALA A 131 -3.06 -8.30 2.33
CA ALA A 131 -2.54 -9.32 1.45
C ALA A 131 -2.01 -8.75 0.11
N ALA A 132 -2.56 -7.62 -0.34
CA ALA A 132 -2.25 -7.06 -1.65
C ALA A 132 -0.73 -6.80 -1.90
N PRO A 133 0.08 -6.32 -0.93
CA PRO A 133 1.52 -6.12 -1.12
C PRO A 133 2.37 -7.36 -0.92
N LEU A 134 1.80 -8.52 -0.55
CA LEU A 134 2.58 -9.71 -0.20
C LEU A 134 3.46 -10.19 -1.36
N ILE A 135 2.90 -10.25 -2.58
CA ILE A 135 3.61 -10.68 -3.79
C ILE A 135 4.58 -9.59 -4.28
N PRO A 136 4.16 -8.32 -4.45
CA PRO A 136 5.06 -7.24 -4.85
C PRO A 136 6.29 -7.04 -3.94
N ALA A 137 6.14 -7.24 -2.63
CA ALA A 137 7.24 -7.07 -1.68
C ALA A 137 8.34 -8.13 -1.80
N LEU A 138 8.04 -9.30 -2.40
CA LEU A 138 9.04 -10.35 -2.66
C LEU A 138 10.05 -9.94 -3.74
N ASP A 139 9.73 -8.91 -4.54
CA ASP A 139 10.61 -8.44 -5.59
C ASP A 139 11.74 -7.55 -5.06
N PHE A 140 11.69 -7.06 -3.81
CA PHE A 140 12.69 -6.11 -3.27
C PHE A 140 12.94 -4.90 -4.18
N GLN A 141 11.91 -4.46 -4.92
CA GLN A 141 11.94 -3.23 -5.69
C GLN A 141 11.20 -2.14 -4.94
N PRO A 142 11.54 -0.86 -5.17
CA PRO A 142 10.75 0.25 -4.67
C PRO A 142 9.27 0.08 -5.05
N PRO A 143 8.34 0.50 -4.16
CA PRO A 143 6.93 0.30 -4.41
C PRO A 143 6.51 1.07 -5.66
N ASN A 144 5.74 0.41 -6.53
CA ASN A 144 5.22 0.98 -7.76
C ASN A 144 3.71 0.74 -7.89
N VAL A 145 3.06 1.58 -8.69
CA VAL A 145 1.60 1.61 -8.82
C VAL A 145 1.07 0.34 -9.49
N LEU A 146 1.78 -0.13 -10.52
CA LEU A 146 1.38 -1.33 -11.26
C LEU A 146 1.33 -2.58 -10.37
N LYS A 147 2.32 -2.79 -9.51
CA LYS A 147 2.37 -3.96 -8.63
C LYS A 147 1.38 -3.86 -7.47
N ALA A 148 1.05 -2.64 -7.02
CA ALA A 148 0.10 -2.42 -5.93
C ALA A 148 -1.35 -2.15 -6.39
N ILE A 149 -1.68 -2.38 -7.66
CA ILE A 149 -3.04 -2.14 -8.19
C ILE A 149 -4.14 -2.85 -7.38
N ASN A 150 -3.82 -3.99 -6.78
CA ASN A 150 -4.73 -4.74 -5.92
C ASN A 150 -5.05 -4.04 -4.58
N MET A 151 -4.24 -3.07 -4.14
CA MET A 151 -4.53 -2.22 -2.98
C MET A 151 -5.57 -1.13 -3.30
N TYR A 152 -5.68 -0.73 -4.56
CA TYR A 152 -6.53 0.39 -4.96
C TYR A 152 -7.99 0.20 -4.58
N LEU A 153 -8.52 -1.02 -4.79
CA LEU A 153 -9.91 -1.33 -4.52
C LEU A 153 -10.25 -1.30 -3.02
N PRO A 154 -9.56 -2.03 -2.13
CA PRO A 154 -9.85 -1.96 -0.70
C PRO A 154 -9.65 -0.53 -0.15
N LEU A 155 -8.62 0.19 -0.58
CA LEU A 155 -8.39 1.58 -0.18
C LEU A 155 -9.51 2.51 -0.65
N THR A 156 -10.01 2.34 -1.88
CA THR A 156 -11.18 3.07 -2.38
C THR A 156 -12.42 2.83 -1.52
N ILE A 157 -12.70 1.58 -1.17
CA ILE A 157 -13.88 1.22 -0.38
C ILE A 157 -13.80 1.87 1.00
N ILE A 158 -12.64 1.77 1.65
CA ILE A 158 -12.36 2.37 2.95
C ILE A 158 -12.49 3.91 2.88
N SER A 159 -11.88 4.56 1.88
CA SER A 159 -12.00 6.00 1.66
C SER A 159 -13.47 6.42 1.48
N SER A 160 -14.20 5.74 0.60
CA SER A 160 -15.62 6.04 0.33
C SER A 160 -16.49 5.90 1.59
N PHE A 161 -16.24 4.87 2.39
CA PHE A 161 -16.94 4.68 3.66
C PHE A 161 -16.65 5.82 4.65
N GLY A 162 -15.38 6.20 4.80
CA GLY A 162 -14.97 7.31 5.65
C GLY A 162 -15.59 8.64 5.21
N ALA A 163 -15.61 8.92 3.90
CA ALA A 163 -16.27 10.10 3.33
C ALA A 163 -17.76 10.15 3.72
N ILE A 164 -18.50 9.05 3.55
CA ILE A 164 -19.92 8.96 3.93
C ILE A 164 -20.11 9.24 5.42
N LYS A 165 -19.25 8.68 6.29
CA LYS A 165 -19.36 8.88 7.74
C LYS A 165 -19.06 10.32 8.13
N LEU A 166 -18.06 10.94 7.53
CA LEU A 166 -17.69 12.32 7.80
C LEU A 166 -18.79 13.30 7.33
N ILE A 167 -19.32 13.11 6.12
CA ILE A 167 -20.42 13.93 5.60
C ILE A 167 -21.67 13.83 6.49
N ASN A 168 -22.03 12.62 6.92
CA ASN A 168 -23.15 12.42 7.83
C ASN A 168 -22.94 13.11 9.19
N LEU A 169 -21.71 13.11 9.71
CA LEU A 169 -21.38 13.83 10.93
C LEU A 169 -21.57 15.34 10.75
N ILE A 170 -21.08 15.90 9.65
CA ILE A 170 -21.22 17.32 9.32
C ILE A 170 -22.71 17.71 9.24
N PHE A 171 -23.53 16.94 8.53
CA PHE A 171 -24.97 17.22 8.44
C PHE A 171 -25.69 17.13 9.80
N ARG A 172 -25.33 16.17 10.65
CA ARG A 172 -25.89 16.05 12.01
C ARG A 172 -25.53 17.25 12.88
N LEU A 173 -24.30 17.74 12.79
CA LEU A 173 -23.86 18.93 13.53
C LEU A 173 -24.59 20.17 13.04
N ALA A 174 -24.72 20.34 11.71
CA ALA A 174 -25.44 21.48 11.13
C ALA A 174 -26.93 21.53 11.54
N ASN A 175 -27.58 20.38 11.67
CA ASN A 175 -28.98 20.31 12.10
C ASN A 175 -29.20 20.56 13.60
N ARG A 176 -28.16 20.48 14.45
CA ARG A 176 -28.26 20.77 15.89
C ARG A 176 -28.13 22.25 16.22
N VAL A 177 -27.63 23.05 15.29
CA VAL A 177 -27.40 24.49 15.46
C VAL A 177 -28.64 25.30 15.04
N LYS A 178 -29.60 24.67 14.35
CA LYS A 178 -30.93 25.23 14.04
C LYS A 178 -31.92 24.88 15.14
#